data_AF-A0A2E7W1W7-F1
#
_entry.id   AF-A0A2E7W1W7-F1
#
_cell.length_a   1.000
_cell.length_b   1.000
_cell.length_c   1.000
_cell.angle_alpha   90.00
_cell.angle_beta   90.00
_cell.angle_gamma   90.00
#
_symmetry.space_group_name_H-M   'P 1'
#
loop_
_entity.id
_entity.type
_entity.pdbx_description
1 polymer ?
#
loop_
_entity_poly.entity_id
_entity_poly.type
_entity_poly.pdbx_seq_one_letter_code
_entity_poly.pdbx_strand_id
1 'polypeptide(L)'
;MTTEDNPLPEKKKRVNRKKKQTTKSSEDKSCKIVTAAIKTALEDYKTRREITQDNVEVLSTVIEEYLQNFLLIGYNYDGEMIAYTSAKSQLQSDSLNTGLYKYITQSAARGMPPVPPAGPPTGSPY
;
A
#
# COMPACT_ATOMS: atom_id res chain seq x y z
N MET A 1 4.50 22.03 67.45
CA MET A 1 4.51 21.69 66.00
C MET A 1 5.80 20.93 65.69
N THR A 2 5.83 20.18 64.58
CA THR A 2 6.93 19.32 64.06
C THR A 2 6.93 19.42 62.52
N THR A 3 7.85 18.87 61.72
CA THR A 3 9.03 17.99 61.91
C THR A 3 10.14 18.53 60.96
N GLU A 4 11.30 17.95 60.59
CA GLU A 4 12.03 16.66 60.75
C GLU A 4 13.36 16.92 61.51
N ASP A 5 14.19 16.00 62.00
CA ASP A 5 14.75 14.69 61.57
C ASP A 5 15.94 14.75 60.56
N ASN A 6 16.82 13.74 60.62
CA ASN A 6 18.18 13.69 60.09
C ASN A 6 18.26 12.79 58.83
N PRO A 7 19.27 12.93 57.95
CA PRO A 7 20.22 11.80 57.86
C PRO A 7 21.69 12.12 57.48
N LEU A 8 22.54 11.12 57.73
CA LEU A 8 23.99 11.13 57.52
C LEU A 8 24.43 10.94 56.03
N PRO A 9 25.66 11.32 55.65
CA PRO A 9 26.22 11.07 54.32
C PRO A 9 26.77 9.63 54.16
N GLU A 10 26.09 8.79 53.38
CA GLU A 10 26.55 7.43 53.07
C GLU A 10 27.67 7.35 52.02
N LYS A 11 28.50 6.29 52.13
CA LYS A 11 29.77 6.15 51.38
C LYS A 11 29.60 5.38 50.07
N LYS A 12 30.11 5.97 48.98
CA LYS A 12 30.14 5.39 47.62
C LYS A 12 30.74 3.98 47.59
N LYS A 13 29.94 2.94 47.31
CA LYS A 13 30.44 1.63 46.85
C LYS A 13 30.11 1.42 45.36
N ARG A 14 31.16 1.24 44.55
CA ARG A 14 31.04 0.90 43.11
C ARG A 14 30.52 -0.54 42.98
N VAL A 15 29.35 -0.72 42.36
CA VAL A 15 28.91 -2.03 41.85
C VAL A 15 29.25 -2.13 40.37
N ASN A 16 29.97 -3.18 39.98
CA ASN A 16 30.45 -3.36 38.61
C ASN A 16 29.30 -3.68 37.64
N ARG A 17 28.88 -2.72 36.82
CA ARG A 17 28.11 -2.99 35.59
C ARG A 17 28.97 -3.85 34.64
N LYS A 18 28.74 -5.17 34.63
CA LYS A 18 29.27 -6.06 33.58
C LYS A 18 28.69 -5.61 32.22
N LYS A 19 29.50 -4.88 31.47
CA LYS A 19 29.19 -4.33 30.14
C LYS A 19 29.04 -5.48 29.14
N LYS A 20 27.82 -5.96 28.90
CA LYS A 20 27.52 -6.99 27.88
C LYS A 20 27.75 -6.39 26.48
N GLN A 21 28.96 -6.54 25.98
CA GLN A 21 29.45 -5.76 24.84
C GLN A 21 29.04 -6.40 23.49
N THR A 22 28.44 -5.57 22.63
CA THR A 22 28.52 -5.62 21.15
C THR A 22 28.46 -6.98 20.44
N THR A 23 27.28 -7.32 19.93
CA THR A 23 27.13 -8.06 18.64
C THR A 23 26.24 -7.32 17.65
N LYS A 24 25.10 -6.75 18.09
CA LYS A 24 24.14 -6.03 17.21
C LYS A 24 24.74 -4.91 16.34
N SER A 25 25.73 -4.18 16.84
CA SER A 25 26.27 -2.96 16.19
C SER A 25 26.92 -3.17 14.81
N SER A 26 27.17 -4.41 14.37
CA SER A 26 27.66 -4.69 13.02
C SER A 26 26.51 -4.99 12.05
N GLU A 27 25.56 -5.81 12.51
CA GLU A 27 24.36 -6.21 11.78
C GLU A 27 23.47 -4.99 11.45
N ASP A 28 23.31 -4.08 12.42
CA ASP A 28 22.66 -2.77 12.25
C ASP A 28 23.31 -1.91 11.14
N LYS A 29 24.62 -2.06 10.88
CA LYS A 29 25.34 -1.29 9.85
C LYS A 29 25.15 -1.93 8.48
N SER A 30 25.34 -3.24 8.37
CA SER A 30 25.11 -3.98 7.12
C SER A 30 23.67 -3.82 6.64
N CYS A 31 22.69 -3.93 7.55
CA CYS A 31 21.28 -3.69 7.25
C CYS A 31 21.02 -2.26 6.76
N LYS A 32 21.65 -1.24 7.36
CA LYS A 32 21.54 0.16 6.89
C LYS A 32 22.19 0.39 5.54
N ILE A 33 23.34 -0.24 5.25
CA ILE A 33 24.01 -0.15 3.94
C ILE A 33 23.13 -0.79 2.85
N VAL A 34 22.59 -1.98 3.10
CA VAL A 34 21.67 -2.66 2.17
C VAL A 34 20.37 -1.86 1.98
N THR A 35 19.79 -1.33 3.07
CA THR A 35 18.58 -0.48 2.99
C THR A 35 18.85 0.81 2.20
N ALA A 36 20.02 1.44 2.39
CA ALA A 36 20.42 2.61 1.64
C ALA A 36 20.61 2.29 0.15
N ALA A 37 21.33 1.21 -0.19
CA ALA A 37 21.53 0.79 -1.57
C ALA A 37 20.20 0.46 -2.28
N ILE A 38 19.26 -0.20 -1.59
CA ILE A 38 17.91 -0.46 -2.12
C ILE A 38 17.13 0.85 -2.31
N LYS A 39 17.18 1.78 -1.35
CA LYS A 39 16.52 3.09 -1.48
C LYS A 39 17.08 3.89 -2.64
N THR A 40 18.40 4.04 -2.73
CA THR A 40 19.04 4.75 -3.83
C THR A 40 18.74 4.08 -5.16
N ALA A 41 18.71 2.74 -5.26
CA ALA A 41 18.32 2.05 -6.50
C ALA A 41 16.84 2.29 -6.88
N LEU A 42 15.94 2.40 -5.91
CA LEU A 42 14.52 2.74 -6.14
C LEU A 42 14.34 4.23 -6.49
N GLU A 43 15.09 5.14 -5.87
CA GLU A 43 15.13 6.56 -6.20
C GLU A 43 15.68 6.77 -7.62
N ASP A 44 16.80 6.12 -7.99
CA ASP A 44 17.34 6.10 -9.34
C ASP A 44 16.32 5.56 -10.35
N TYR A 45 15.62 4.47 -10.01
CA TYR A 45 14.61 3.86 -10.90
C TYR A 45 13.38 4.76 -11.05
N LYS A 46 12.94 5.42 -9.96
CA LYS A 46 11.89 6.43 -9.99
C LYS A 46 12.29 7.58 -10.90
N THR A 47 13.42 8.25 -10.64
CA THR A 47 13.90 9.41 -11.43
C THR A 47 14.09 9.08 -12.91
N ARG A 48 14.51 7.84 -13.25
CA ARG A 48 14.65 7.37 -14.63
C ARG A 48 13.32 7.06 -15.33
N ARG A 49 12.20 7.00 -14.60
CA ARG A 49 10.88 6.57 -15.10
C ARG A 49 9.72 7.32 -14.45
N GLU A 50 9.85 8.59 -14.08
CA GLU A 50 8.72 9.32 -13.47
C GLU A 50 7.56 9.41 -14.48
N ILE A 51 6.51 8.62 -14.23
CA ILE A 51 5.25 8.71 -14.98
C ILE A 51 4.47 9.87 -14.36
N THR A 52 4.95 11.08 -14.68
CA THR A 52 4.24 12.34 -14.47
C THR A 52 2.87 12.28 -15.15
N GLN A 53 1.90 13.06 -14.68
CA GLN A 53 0.58 13.17 -15.30
C GLN A 53 0.66 13.50 -16.81
N ASP A 54 1.61 14.35 -17.20
CA ASP A 54 1.97 14.70 -18.58
C ASP A 54 2.30 13.45 -19.43
N ASN A 55 3.03 12.48 -18.87
CA ASN A 55 3.37 11.24 -19.55
C ASN A 55 2.16 10.31 -19.69
N VAL A 56 1.17 10.41 -18.79
CA VAL A 56 -0.13 9.74 -18.91
C VAL A 56 -0.97 10.40 -20.00
N GLU A 57 -0.92 11.73 -20.13
CA GLU A 57 -1.67 12.50 -21.14
C GLU A 57 -1.13 12.31 -22.56
N VAL A 58 0.20 12.25 -22.73
CA VAL A 58 0.85 11.86 -23.98
C VAL A 58 0.48 10.41 -24.34
N LEU A 59 0.52 9.49 -23.38
CA LEU A 59 0.12 8.09 -23.59
C LEU A 59 -1.38 7.97 -23.95
N SER A 60 -2.27 8.70 -23.30
CA SER A 60 -3.70 8.68 -23.63
C SER A 60 -3.96 9.26 -25.02
N THR A 61 -3.24 10.30 -25.42
CA THR A 61 -3.34 10.88 -26.78
C THR A 61 -3.01 9.83 -27.84
N VAL A 62 -1.93 9.06 -27.65
CA VAL A 62 -1.56 7.96 -28.56
C VAL A 62 -2.61 6.84 -28.55
N ILE A 63 -3.17 6.49 -27.38
CA ILE A 63 -4.21 5.44 -27.31
C ILE A 63 -5.52 5.91 -27.98
N GLU A 64 -5.86 7.20 -27.92
CA GLU A 64 -7.05 7.77 -28.57
C GLU A 64 -7.02 7.74 -30.10
N GLU A 65 -5.85 7.57 -30.73
CA GLU A 65 -5.75 7.32 -32.18
C GLU A 65 -6.32 5.95 -32.58
N TYR A 66 -6.24 4.97 -31.66
CA TYR A 66 -6.60 3.56 -31.92
C TYR A 66 -7.88 3.11 -31.21
N LEU A 67 -8.25 3.74 -30.08
CA LEU A 67 -9.44 3.38 -29.27
C LEU A 67 -10.35 4.59 -29.06
N GLN A 68 -11.62 4.47 -29.44
CA GLN A 68 -12.62 5.54 -29.26
C GLN A 68 -13.01 5.78 -27.79
N ASN A 69 -12.90 4.75 -26.95
CA ASN A 69 -13.22 4.81 -25.53
C ASN A 69 -12.43 3.74 -24.77
N PHE A 70 -11.76 4.12 -23.69
CA PHE A 70 -10.93 3.21 -22.89
C PHE A 70 -10.77 3.70 -21.44
N LEU A 71 -10.26 2.80 -20.60
CA LEU A 71 -10.00 3.04 -19.19
C LEU A 71 -8.58 2.57 -18.86
N LEU A 72 -7.75 3.47 -18.35
CA LEU A 72 -6.41 3.18 -17.85
C LEU A 72 -6.44 3.26 -16.31
N ILE A 73 -6.10 2.15 -15.64
CA ILE A 73 -5.95 2.08 -14.19
C ILE A 73 -4.55 1.58 -13.88
N GLY A 74 -3.84 2.25 -12.99
CA GLY A 74 -2.54 1.85 -12.47
C GLY A 74 -2.17 2.61 -11.20
N TYR A 75 -0.90 2.53 -10.84
CA TYR A 75 -0.31 3.29 -9.74
C TYR A 75 0.97 3.96 -10.22
N ASN A 76 1.27 5.15 -9.72
CA ASN A 76 2.59 5.76 -9.89
C ASN A 76 3.61 5.13 -8.92
N TYR A 77 4.87 5.56 -9.00
CA TYR A 77 5.95 5.03 -8.16
C TYR A 77 5.86 5.41 -6.68
N ASP A 78 5.00 6.38 -6.33
CA ASP A 78 4.67 6.76 -4.95
C ASP A 78 3.45 6.01 -4.40
N GLY A 79 2.82 5.15 -5.20
CA GLY A 79 1.65 4.34 -4.84
C GLY A 79 0.30 5.08 -4.98
N GLU A 80 0.29 6.28 -5.56
CA GLU A 80 -0.92 7.02 -5.87
C GLU A 80 -1.61 6.40 -7.10
N MET A 81 -2.94 6.32 -7.07
CA MET A 81 -3.72 5.70 -8.15
C MET A 81 -3.78 6.62 -9.38
N ILE A 82 -3.23 6.17 -10.50
CA ILE A 82 -3.48 6.77 -11.81
C ILE A 82 -4.77 6.15 -12.36
N ALA A 83 -5.80 6.95 -12.53
CA ALA A 83 -7.03 6.56 -13.21
C ALA A 83 -7.34 7.59 -14.31
N TYR A 84 -7.39 7.13 -15.57
CA TYR A 84 -7.72 7.94 -16.73
C TYR A 84 -8.82 7.27 -17.54
N THR A 85 -9.82 8.05 -17.97
CA THR A 85 -10.99 7.56 -18.71
C THR A 85 -11.16 8.40 -19.97
N SER A 86 -11.04 7.79 -21.15
CA SER A 86 -11.46 8.42 -22.41
C SER A 86 -12.86 7.94 -22.78
N ALA A 87 -13.79 8.89 -22.90
CA ALA A 87 -15.14 8.68 -23.43
C ALA A 87 -15.62 9.97 -24.08
N LYS A 88 -15.95 9.91 -25.37
CA LYS A 88 -16.34 11.07 -26.21
C LYS A 88 -17.85 11.27 -26.25
N SER A 89 -18.61 10.43 -25.54
CA SER A 89 -20.07 10.50 -25.37
C SER A 89 -20.49 9.80 -24.08
N GLN A 90 -21.60 10.25 -23.46
CA GLN A 90 -22.18 9.62 -22.27
C GLN A 90 -22.41 8.12 -22.48
N LEU A 91 -22.91 7.71 -23.65
CA LEU A 91 -23.15 6.31 -24.01
C LEU A 91 -21.86 5.45 -23.92
N GLN A 92 -20.70 6.03 -24.26
CA GLN A 92 -19.41 5.34 -24.15
C GLN A 92 -18.95 5.23 -22.69
N SER A 93 -19.22 6.25 -21.87
CA SER A 93 -18.95 6.23 -20.42
C SER A 93 -19.80 5.17 -19.72
N ASP A 94 -21.11 5.15 -19.98
CA ASP A 94 -22.04 4.16 -19.42
C ASP A 94 -21.69 2.73 -19.87
N SER A 95 -21.23 2.56 -21.11
CA SER A 95 -20.73 1.28 -21.65
C SER A 95 -19.46 0.82 -20.95
N LEU A 96 -18.48 1.72 -20.72
CA LEU A 96 -17.26 1.43 -19.97
C LEU A 96 -17.58 1.03 -18.52
N ASN A 97 -18.42 1.82 -17.84
CA ASN A 97 -18.84 1.54 -16.46
C ASN A 97 -19.57 0.20 -16.35
N THR A 98 -20.46 -0.11 -17.29
CA THR A 98 -21.17 -1.41 -17.34
C THR A 98 -20.20 -2.57 -17.58
N GLY A 99 -19.22 -2.40 -18.47
CA GLY A 99 -18.16 -3.38 -18.72
C GLY A 99 -17.27 -3.62 -17.50
N LEU A 100 -16.83 -2.55 -16.85
CA LEU A 100 -16.02 -2.59 -15.62
C LEU A 100 -16.78 -3.26 -14.46
N TYR A 101 -18.03 -2.86 -14.22
CA TYR A 101 -18.87 -3.47 -13.19
C TYR A 101 -19.04 -4.97 -13.43
N LYS A 102 -19.39 -5.36 -14.66
CA LYS A 102 -19.50 -6.77 -15.06
C LYS A 102 -18.19 -7.53 -14.84
N TYR A 103 -17.05 -6.95 -15.20
CA TYR A 103 -15.73 -7.55 -14.96
C TYR A 103 -15.44 -7.75 -13.46
N ILE A 104 -15.69 -6.74 -12.63
CA ILE A 104 -15.50 -6.80 -11.17
C ILE A 104 -16.40 -7.90 -10.57
N THR A 105 -17.70 -7.89 -10.88
CA THR A 105 -18.66 -8.88 -10.36
C THR A 105 -18.30 -10.30 -10.79
N GLN A 106 -17.92 -10.51 -12.05
CA GLN A 106 -17.50 -11.83 -12.55
C GLN A 106 -16.17 -12.29 -11.96
N SER A 107 -15.23 -11.37 -11.68
CA SER A 107 -13.95 -11.69 -11.05
C SER A 107 -14.12 -12.04 -9.57
N ALA A 108 -14.94 -11.30 -8.83
CA ALA A 108 -15.31 -11.61 -7.45
C ALA A 108 -16.06 -12.95 -7.35
N ALA A 109 -17.02 -13.22 -8.25
CA ALA A 109 -17.76 -14.47 -8.29
C ALA A 109 -16.86 -15.70 -8.54
N ARG A 110 -15.78 -15.57 -9.31
CA ARG A 110 -14.78 -16.64 -9.51
C ARG A 110 -13.94 -16.94 -8.26
N GLY A 111 -13.92 -16.06 -7.27
CA GLY A 111 -13.27 -16.27 -5.97
C GLY A 111 -14.19 -16.86 -4.90
N MET A 112 -15.51 -16.90 -5.11
CA MET A 112 -16.45 -17.51 -4.17
C MET A 112 -16.66 -19.00 -4.50
N PRO A 113 -16.71 -19.89 -3.49
CA PRO A 113 -17.28 -21.22 -3.69
C PRO A 113 -18.75 -21.09 -4.13
N PRO A 114 -19.29 -22.03 -4.91
CA PRO A 114 -20.69 -21.98 -5.32
C PRO A 114 -21.59 -21.95 -4.08
N VAL A 115 -22.40 -20.90 -3.95
CA VAL A 115 -23.39 -20.78 -2.88
C VAL A 115 -24.30 -22.00 -2.97
N PRO A 116 -24.40 -22.85 -1.93
CA PRO A 116 -25.28 -24.00 -1.97
C PRO A 116 -26.72 -23.52 -2.21
N PRO A 117 -27.52 -24.23 -3.04
CA PRO A 117 -28.88 -23.80 -3.33
C PRO A 117 -29.64 -23.63 -2.02
N ALA A 118 -30.27 -22.47 -1.83
CA ALA A 118 -31.02 -22.17 -0.63
C ALA A 118 -32.03 -23.29 -0.38
N GLY A 119 -31.94 -23.94 0.78
CA GLY A 119 -32.82 -25.05 1.13
C GLY A 119 -34.28 -24.61 1.05
N PRO A 120 -35.21 -25.52 0.67
CA PRO A 120 -36.62 -25.18 0.61
C PRO A 120 -37.07 -24.59 1.96
N PRO A 121 -37.87 -23.51 1.97
CA PRO A 121 -38.23 -22.84 3.20
C PRO A 121 -38.93 -23.82 4.14
N THR A 122 -38.32 -24.08 5.29
CA THR A 122 -38.88 -24.92 6.35
C THR A 122 -40.01 -24.16 7.04
N GLY A 123 -41.14 -24.04 6.36
CA GLY A 123 -42.38 -23.61 6.97
C GLY A 123 -42.76 -24.63 8.03
N SER A 124 -42.83 -24.19 9.29
CA SER A 124 -43.46 -24.95 10.37
C SER A 124 -44.98 -24.74 10.26
N PRO A 125 -45.78 -25.74 9.85
CA PRO A 125 -47.12 -25.85 10.40
C PRO A 125 -47.02 -26.24 11.87
N TYR A 126 -48.01 -25.83 12.67
CA TYR A 126 -48.04 -25.92 14.14
C TYR A 126 -47.07 -24.95 14.83
#